data_AF-A0A844XBM8-F1
#
_entry.id   AF-A0A844XBM8-F1
#
_cell.length_a   1.000
_cell.length_b   1.000
_cell.length_c   1.000
_cell.angle_alpha   90.00
_cell.angle_beta   90.00
_cell.angle_gamma   90.00
#
_symmetry.space_group_name_H-M   'P 1'
#
loop_
_entity.id
_entity.type
_entity.pdbx_description
1 polymer ?
#
loop_
_entity_poly.entity_id
_entity_poly.type
_entity_poly.pdbx_seq_one_letter_code
_entity_poly.pdbx_strand_id
1 'polypeptide(L)'
;MSQMKVTGCTIMMQAENPIPLHRRLAGWRIAGWSAAAALLALPAISMQFGQGADWTGRDFAFAGIMLLVTGLAAEGGLRLARSWPHLLGFALAIFAGFFTVWSNLAVGIIGDEDAAINSGFFAALLIAIIAAALLRFRARAMSIITGLLAVSQIMLGLAARHLMPGHGVEWGILAMFAALWLAASLCFRTEARRQAV
;
A
#
# COMPACT_ATOMS: atom_id res chain seq x y z
N MET A 1 -5.05 37.45 -48.53
CA MET A 1 -5.60 37.04 -47.23
C MET A 1 -5.74 35.52 -47.24
N SER A 2 -4.66 34.81 -46.92
CA SER A 2 -4.63 33.34 -46.87
C SER A 2 -3.52 32.95 -45.91
N GLN A 3 -3.91 32.57 -44.69
CA GLN A 3 -3.02 32.02 -43.68
C GLN A 3 -3.77 30.97 -42.86
N MET A 4 -2.99 29.95 -42.50
CA MET A 4 -3.19 28.99 -41.41
C MET A 4 -3.99 27.72 -41.71
N LYS A 5 -3.34 26.85 -42.50
CA LYS A 5 -3.45 25.39 -42.38
C LYS A 5 -3.10 24.96 -40.95
N VAL A 6 -4.09 24.43 -40.25
CA VAL A 6 -4.06 23.22 -39.39
C VAL A 6 -2.67 22.82 -38.87
N THR A 7 -2.21 23.49 -37.81
CA THR A 7 -1.13 22.99 -36.94
C THR A 7 -1.75 22.58 -35.60
N GLY A 8 -2.55 21.51 -35.62
CA GLY A 8 -3.34 21.07 -34.45
C GLY A 8 -3.37 19.57 -34.22
N CYS A 9 -2.52 18.80 -34.92
CA CYS A 9 -2.59 17.33 -34.91
C CYS A 9 -1.21 16.65 -34.76
N THR A 10 -0.27 17.29 -34.05
CA THR A 10 1.09 16.74 -33.84
C THR A 10 1.43 16.51 -32.36
N ILE A 11 0.55 16.89 -31.41
CA ILE A 11 0.77 16.67 -29.95
C ILE A 11 -0.23 15.64 -29.36
N MET A 12 -0.95 14.89 -30.21
CA MET A 12 -2.03 13.98 -29.79
C MET A 12 -1.74 12.49 -30.01
N MET A 13 -0.48 12.04 -30.14
CA MET A 13 -0.26 10.61 -30.44
C MET A 13 1.11 9.99 -30.14
N GLN A 14 1.87 10.42 -29.13
CA GLN A 14 3.08 9.68 -28.71
C GLN A 14 3.32 9.71 -27.20
N ALA A 15 2.64 8.83 -26.47
CA ALA A 15 3.22 8.00 -25.41
C ALA A 15 2.15 7.09 -24.77
N GLU A 16 1.35 6.38 -25.57
CA GLU A 16 0.83 5.10 -25.07
C GLU A 16 2.02 4.15 -25.09
N ASN A 17 2.76 4.12 -23.99
CA ASN A 17 3.63 2.99 -23.69
C ASN A 17 2.73 1.96 -23.00
N PRO A 18 2.10 1.01 -23.72
CA PRO A 18 1.56 -0.17 -23.05
C PRO A 18 2.75 -0.78 -22.32
N ILE A 19 2.68 -0.89 -20.99
CA ILE A 19 3.79 -1.41 -20.19
C ILE A 19 4.17 -2.77 -20.80
N PRO A 20 5.38 -2.95 -21.38
CA PRO A 20 5.78 -4.21 -21.98
C PRO A 20 6.15 -5.18 -20.84
N LEU A 21 5.12 -5.74 -20.23
CA LEU A 21 5.16 -6.45 -18.95
C LEU A 21 5.73 -7.88 -19.06
N HIS A 22 5.51 -8.55 -20.19
CA HIS A 22 5.65 -10.02 -20.27
C HIS A 22 7.06 -10.54 -19.95
N ARG A 23 8.13 -9.85 -20.38
CA ARG A 23 9.53 -10.27 -20.12
C ARG A 23 10.08 -9.81 -18.76
N ARG A 24 9.56 -8.70 -18.22
CA ARG A 24 10.01 -8.15 -16.91
C ARG A 24 9.37 -8.87 -15.73
N LEU A 25 8.21 -9.50 -15.93
CA LEU A 25 7.46 -10.23 -14.90
C LEU A 25 8.23 -11.40 -14.28
N ALA A 26 8.98 -12.20 -15.05
CA ALA A 26 9.68 -13.36 -14.51
C ALA A 26 10.79 -12.98 -13.52
N GLY A 27 11.63 -12.00 -13.88
CA GLY A 27 12.69 -11.50 -13.00
C GLY A 27 12.14 -10.83 -11.74
N TRP A 28 11.05 -10.06 -11.86
CA TRP A 28 10.39 -9.43 -10.71
C TRP A 28 9.77 -10.44 -9.76
N ARG A 29 9.19 -11.52 -10.28
CA ARG A 29 8.62 -12.58 -9.43
C ARG A 29 9.71 -13.29 -8.64
N ILE A 30 10.81 -13.66 -9.29
CA ILE A 30 11.95 -14.27 -8.60
C ILE A 30 12.50 -13.32 -7.54
N ALA A 31 12.78 -12.06 -7.91
CA ALA A 31 13.30 -11.07 -6.97
C ALA A 31 12.35 -10.83 -5.78
N GLY A 32 11.05 -10.68 -6.03
CA GLY A 32 10.05 -10.43 -4.99
C GLY A 32 9.88 -11.60 -4.02
N TRP A 33 9.76 -12.83 -4.54
CA TRP A 33 9.64 -14.02 -3.70
C TRP A 33 10.94 -14.36 -2.96
N SER A 34 12.10 -14.13 -3.58
CA SER A 34 13.39 -14.24 -2.90
C SER A 34 13.54 -13.21 -1.78
N ALA A 35 13.09 -11.97 -2.00
CA ALA A 35 13.10 -10.95 -0.95
C ALA A 35 12.16 -11.30 0.21
N ALA A 36 10.97 -11.83 -0.08
CA ALA A 36 10.04 -12.31 0.96
C ALA A 36 10.64 -13.47 1.77
N ALA A 37 11.25 -14.45 1.10
CA ALA A 37 11.91 -15.57 1.76
C ALA A 37 13.10 -15.10 2.61
N ALA A 38 13.91 -14.17 2.09
CA ALA A 38 15.01 -13.59 2.83
C ALA A 38 14.52 -12.83 4.07
N LEU A 39 13.48 -12.01 3.94
CA LEU A 39 12.89 -11.25 5.05
C LEU A 39 12.34 -12.17 6.15
N LEU A 40 11.69 -13.27 5.78
CA LEU A 40 11.22 -14.28 6.74
C LEU A 40 12.37 -15.07 7.39
N ALA A 41 13.48 -15.24 6.69
CA ALA A 41 14.67 -15.93 7.21
C ALA A 41 15.48 -15.06 8.20
N LEU A 42 15.35 -13.73 8.15
CA LEU A 42 16.14 -12.83 9.01
C LEU A 42 15.99 -13.14 10.51
N PRO A 43 14.78 -13.29 11.10
CA PRO A 43 14.65 -13.65 12.51
C PRO A 43 15.24 -15.03 12.81
N ALA A 44 15.01 -16.02 11.94
CA ALA A 44 15.51 -17.38 12.13
C ALA A 44 17.05 -17.42 12.17
N ILE A 45 17.70 -16.67 11.27
CA ILE A 45 19.16 -16.52 11.23
C ILE A 45 19.65 -15.75 12.47
N SER A 46 18.99 -14.66 12.84
CA SER A 46 19.33 -13.86 14.03
C SER A 46 19.33 -14.69 15.31
N MET A 47 18.31 -15.54 15.50
CA MET A 47 18.19 -16.42 16.66
C MET A 47 19.32 -17.45 16.76
N GLN A 48 19.96 -17.85 15.65
CA GLN A 48 21.14 -18.76 15.69
C GLN A 48 22.35 -18.10 16.34
N PHE A 49 22.42 -16.76 16.32
CA PHE A 49 23.51 -15.99 16.93
C PHE A 49 23.16 -15.49 18.34
N GLY A 50 22.02 -15.90 18.90
CA GLY A 50 21.53 -15.41 20.19
C GLY A 50 21.19 -13.92 20.17
N GLN A 51 20.82 -13.38 19.01
CA GLN A 51 20.44 -11.97 18.83
C GLN A 51 19.01 -11.87 18.32
N GLY A 52 18.34 -10.75 18.59
CA GLY A 52 17.01 -10.45 18.05
C GLY A 52 15.87 -10.94 18.93
N ALA A 53 14.66 -10.94 18.35
CA ALA A 53 13.44 -11.33 19.06
C ALA A 53 13.24 -12.86 19.07
N ASP A 54 12.72 -13.40 20.17
CA ASP A 54 12.45 -14.83 20.36
C ASP A 54 11.18 -15.28 19.62
N TRP A 55 11.28 -15.40 18.29
CA TRP A 55 10.16 -15.81 17.45
C TRP A 55 9.78 -17.28 17.66
N THR A 56 8.50 -17.53 17.89
CA THR A 56 7.91 -18.87 17.90
C THR A 56 7.51 -19.28 16.47
N GLY A 57 7.21 -20.57 16.27
CA GLY A 57 6.70 -21.07 14.98
C GLY A 57 5.41 -20.38 14.53
N ARG A 58 4.61 -19.83 15.46
CA ARG A 58 3.40 -19.06 15.13
C ARG A 58 3.76 -17.71 14.52
N ASP A 59 4.80 -17.06 15.00
CA ASP A 59 5.26 -15.75 14.49
C ASP A 59 5.78 -15.89 13.07
N PHE A 60 6.54 -16.96 12.78
CA PHE A 60 6.93 -17.32 11.42
C PHE A 60 5.72 -17.60 10.51
N ALA A 61 4.71 -18.30 11.01
CA ALA A 61 3.50 -18.56 10.23
C ALA A 61 2.74 -17.27 9.92
N PHE A 62 2.56 -16.38 10.89
CA PHE A 62 1.89 -15.09 10.70
C PHE A 62 2.65 -14.19 9.72
N ALA A 63 3.96 -14.03 9.91
CA ALA A 63 4.79 -13.25 8.99
C ALA A 63 4.80 -13.86 7.59
N GLY A 64 4.87 -15.18 7.47
CA GLY A 64 4.80 -15.91 6.20
C GLY A 64 3.48 -15.67 5.46
N ILE A 65 2.34 -15.77 6.15
CA ILE A 65 1.01 -15.47 5.58
C ILE A 65 0.94 -14.00 5.13
N MET A 66 1.43 -13.08 5.94
CA MET A 66 1.41 -11.66 5.62
C MET A 66 2.23 -11.36 4.36
N LEU A 67 3.46 -11.90 4.27
CA LEU A 67 4.31 -11.77 3.09
C LEU A 67 3.70 -12.44 1.85
N LEU A 68 3.04 -13.60 2.02
CA LEU A 68 2.31 -14.27 0.95
C LEU A 68 1.18 -13.38 0.40
N VAL A 69 0.34 -12.83 1.28
CA VAL A 69 -0.76 -11.93 0.89
C VAL A 69 -0.23 -10.68 0.19
N THR A 70 0.84 -10.06 0.70
CA THR A 70 1.50 -8.91 0.09
C THR A 70 2.08 -9.25 -1.29
N GLY A 71 2.74 -10.39 -1.43
CA GLY A 71 3.28 -10.87 -2.71
C GLY A 71 2.19 -11.14 -3.74
N LEU A 72 1.10 -11.79 -3.34
CA LEU A 72 -0.07 -12.01 -4.20
C LEU A 72 -0.76 -10.70 -4.59
N ALA A 73 -0.87 -9.73 -3.67
CA ALA A 73 -1.40 -8.41 -3.97
C ALA A 73 -0.50 -7.66 -4.97
N ALA A 74 0.83 -7.79 -4.87
CA ALA A 74 1.77 -7.20 -5.81
C ALA A 74 1.65 -7.81 -7.21
N GLU A 75 1.56 -9.14 -7.30
CA GLU A 75 1.28 -9.82 -8.58
C GLU A 75 -0.08 -9.38 -9.16
N GLY A 76 -1.11 -9.25 -8.32
CA GLY A 76 -2.43 -8.77 -8.71
C GLY A 76 -2.39 -7.34 -9.24
N GLY A 77 -1.79 -6.41 -8.50
CA GLY A 77 -1.64 -5.01 -8.91
C GLY A 77 -0.91 -4.88 -10.24
N LEU A 78 0.11 -5.71 -10.47
CA LEU A 78 0.87 -5.73 -11.71
C LEU A 78 0.06 -6.27 -12.91
N ARG A 79 -0.90 -7.17 -12.68
CA ARG A 79 -1.85 -7.66 -13.69
C ARG A 79 -2.99 -6.67 -13.96
N LEU A 80 -3.41 -5.93 -12.94
CA LEU A 80 -4.52 -4.97 -13.02
C LEU A 80 -4.10 -3.61 -13.60
N ALA A 81 -2.86 -3.20 -13.37
CA ALA A 81 -2.36 -1.91 -13.79
C ALA A 81 -2.42 -1.74 -15.31
N ARG A 82 -2.94 -0.58 -15.73
CA ARG A 82 -3.07 -0.20 -17.16
C ARG A 82 -2.15 0.95 -17.56
N SER A 83 -1.52 1.61 -16.58
CA SER A 83 -0.64 2.75 -16.77
C SER A 83 0.37 2.84 -15.63
N TRP A 84 1.41 3.66 -15.81
CA TRP A 84 2.40 3.93 -14.76
C TRP A 84 1.79 4.52 -13.48
N PRO A 85 0.92 5.56 -13.53
CA PRO A 85 0.23 6.04 -12.34
C PRO A 85 -0.60 4.95 -11.65
N HIS A 86 -1.27 4.09 -12.42
CA HIS A 86 -2.08 3.01 -11.86
C HIS A 86 -1.19 1.99 -11.12
N LEU A 87 -0.07 1.59 -11.73
CA LEU A 87 0.90 0.68 -11.12
C LEU A 87 1.51 1.27 -9.85
N LEU A 88 1.92 2.53 -9.87
CA LEU A 88 2.49 3.22 -8.72
C LEU A 88 1.46 3.32 -7.57
N GLY A 89 0.19 3.55 -7.89
CA GLY A 89 -0.91 3.52 -6.92
C GLY A 89 -1.03 2.18 -6.20
N PHE A 90 -0.99 1.07 -6.93
CA PHE A 90 -0.97 -0.26 -6.32
C PHE A 90 0.28 -0.50 -5.48
N ALA A 91 1.47 -0.15 -5.99
CA ALA A 91 2.72 -0.33 -5.26
C ALA A 91 2.72 0.43 -3.92
N LEU A 92 2.31 1.70 -3.93
CA LEU A 92 2.20 2.53 -2.72
C LEU A 92 1.15 1.99 -1.74
N ALA A 93 -0.02 1.57 -2.25
CA ALA A 93 -1.09 1.03 -1.39
C ALA A 93 -0.68 -0.28 -0.72
N ILE A 94 -0.01 -1.18 -1.45
CA ILE A 94 0.48 -2.45 -0.92
C ILE A 94 1.60 -2.21 0.11
N PHE A 95 2.54 -1.31 -0.20
CA PHE A 95 3.60 -0.92 0.71
C PHE A 95 3.04 -0.31 2.00
N ALA A 96 2.14 0.67 1.89
CA ALA A 96 1.49 1.30 3.03
C ALA A 96 0.69 0.29 3.86
N GLY A 97 -0.08 -0.59 3.22
CA GLY A 97 -0.85 -1.63 3.90
C GLY A 97 0.03 -2.62 4.66
N PHE A 98 1.08 -3.13 4.02
CA PHE A 98 2.04 -4.02 4.65
C PHE A 98 2.70 -3.39 5.88
N PHE A 99 3.25 -2.18 5.73
CA PHE A 99 3.91 -1.51 6.85
C PHE A 99 2.94 -1.05 7.95
N THR A 100 1.69 -0.72 7.60
CA THR A 100 0.66 -0.44 8.62
C THR A 100 0.44 -1.68 9.47
N VAL A 101 0.23 -2.86 8.86
CA VAL A 101 0.02 -4.11 9.62
C VAL A 101 1.28 -4.51 10.39
N TRP A 102 2.45 -4.46 9.74
CA TRP A 102 3.73 -4.84 10.34
C TRP A 102 4.06 -3.96 11.56
N SER A 103 4.04 -2.64 11.40
CA SER A 103 4.34 -1.72 12.50
C SER A 103 3.33 -1.84 13.62
N ASN A 104 2.04 -1.99 13.30
CA ASN A 104 1.00 -2.12 14.32
C ASN A 104 1.11 -3.43 15.12
N LEU A 105 1.53 -4.53 14.49
CA LEU A 105 1.78 -5.81 15.18
C LEU A 105 3.09 -5.83 15.98
N ALA A 106 4.10 -5.06 15.55
CA ALA A 106 5.44 -5.15 16.14
C ALA A 106 5.65 -4.21 17.34
N VAL A 107 5.02 -3.02 17.30
CA VAL A 107 5.23 -2.00 18.34
C VAL A 107 3.93 -1.34 18.80
N GLY A 108 2.81 -1.56 18.11
CA GLY A 108 1.63 -0.69 18.22
C GLY A 108 1.92 0.67 17.59
N ILE A 109 1.05 1.16 16.70
CA ILE A 109 1.29 2.47 16.08
C ILE A 109 1.05 3.61 17.08
N ILE A 110 0.09 3.43 17.99
CA ILE A 110 -0.29 4.40 19.01
C ILE A 110 -0.14 3.76 20.39
N GLY A 111 0.66 4.38 21.27
CA GLY A 111 0.87 3.90 22.64
C GLY A 111 1.63 2.58 22.68
N ASP A 112 0.99 1.53 23.19
CA ASP A 112 1.52 0.16 23.23
C ASP A 112 0.76 -0.76 22.27
N GLU A 113 1.31 -1.95 22.01
CA GLU A 113 0.71 -2.93 21.08
C GLU A 113 -0.64 -3.49 21.55
N ASP A 114 -0.91 -3.48 22.85
CA ASP A 114 -2.15 -3.99 23.46
C ASP A 114 -3.28 -2.95 23.48
N ALA A 115 -2.97 -1.69 23.16
CA ALA A 115 -3.95 -0.61 23.15
C ALA A 115 -5.07 -0.89 22.14
N ALA A 116 -6.32 -0.94 22.64
CA ALA A 116 -7.50 -1.25 21.83
C ALA A 116 -7.67 -0.32 20.61
N ILE A 117 -7.12 0.89 20.63
CA ILE A 117 -7.13 1.84 19.51
C ILE A 117 -6.45 1.27 18.25
N ASN A 118 -5.43 0.42 18.43
CA ASN A 118 -4.66 -0.16 17.33
C ASN A 118 -5.49 -1.15 16.50
N SER A 119 -6.59 -1.67 17.04
CA SER A 119 -7.58 -2.45 16.27
C SER A 119 -8.23 -1.65 15.12
N GLY A 120 -8.28 -0.32 15.26
CA GLY A 120 -8.82 0.58 14.26
C GLY A 120 -8.05 0.56 12.93
N PHE A 121 -6.73 0.37 12.95
CA PHE A 121 -5.93 0.22 11.73
C PHE A 121 -6.30 -1.06 10.97
N PHE A 122 -6.46 -2.17 11.68
CA PHE A 122 -6.89 -3.44 11.09
C PHE A 122 -8.31 -3.35 10.52
N ALA A 123 -9.23 -2.73 11.27
CA ALA A 123 -10.60 -2.54 10.82
C ALA A 123 -10.67 -1.68 9.54
N ALA A 124 -9.95 -0.55 9.50
CA ALA A 124 -9.90 0.32 8.34
C ALA A 124 -9.34 -0.41 7.11
N LEU A 125 -8.25 -1.16 7.26
CA LEU A 125 -7.67 -1.97 6.19
C LEU A 125 -8.60 -3.07 5.71
N LEU A 126 -9.24 -3.79 6.62
CA LEU A 126 -10.18 -4.86 6.27
C LEU A 126 -11.37 -4.32 5.46
N ILE A 127 -11.97 -3.21 5.92
CA ILE A 127 -13.04 -2.52 5.20
C ILE A 127 -12.56 -2.08 3.82
N ALA A 128 -11.36 -1.51 3.73
CA ALA A 128 -10.79 -1.08 2.45
C ALA A 128 -10.56 -2.26 1.48
N ILE A 129 -10.07 -3.40 1.97
CA ILE A 129 -9.86 -4.61 1.15
C ILE A 129 -11.20 -5.15 0.63
N ILE A 130 -12.21 -5.25 1.50
CA ILE A 130 -13.57 -5.69 1.11
C ILE A 130 -14.16 -4.72 0.08
N ALA A 131 -14.08 -3.41 0.34
CA ALA A 131 -14.56 -2.38 -0.58
C ALA A 131 -13.83 -2.44 -1.93
N ALA A 132 -12.52 -2.63 -1.93
CA ALA A 132 -11.72 -2.75 -3.16
C ALA A 132 -12.14 -3.97 -4.00
N ALA A 133 -12.37 -5.11 -3.34
CA ALA A 133 -12.86 -6.32 -3.99
C ALA A 133 -14.27 -6.13 -4.59
N LEU A 134 -15.21 -5.58 -3.81
CA LEU A 134 -16.59 -5.32 -4.25
C LEU A 134 -16.65 -4.30 -5.40
N LEU A 135 -15.79 -3.28 -5.35
CA LEU A 135 -15.69 -2.24 -6.39
C LEU A 135 -14.72 -2.64 -7.52
N ARG A 136 -14.29 -3.91 -7.54
CA ARG A 136 -13.47 -4.55 -8.59
C ARG A 136 -12.20 -3.78 -8.93
N PHE A 137 -11.58 -3.16 -7.92
CA PHE A 137 -10.31 -2.44 -8.05
C PHE A 137 -10.32 -1.34 -9.15
N ARG A 138 -11.49 -0.74 -9.43
CA ARG A 138 -11.58 0.38 -10.39
C ARG A 138 -10.77 1.57 -9.88
N ALA A 139 -10.01 2.23 -10.76
CA ALA A 139 -9.13 3.35 -10.38
C ALA A 139 -9.87 4.45 -9.59
N ARG A 140 -11.08 4.84 -10.00
CA ARG A 140 -11.89 5.84 -9.27
C ARG A 140 -12.25 5.37 -7.85
N ALA A 141 -12.64 4.11 -7.68
CA ALA A 141 -12.96 3.54 -6.38
C ALA A 141 -11.71 3.46 -5.50
N MET A 142 -10.60 2.96 -6.05
CA MET A 142 -9.32 2.85 -5.33
C MET A 142 -8.82 4.21 -4.85
N SER A 143 -8.96 5.26 -5.66
CA SER A 143 -8.62 6.63 -5.25
C SER A 143 -9.39 7.08 -4.01
N ILE A 144 -10.68 6.77 -3.95
CA ILE A 144 -11.51 7.12 -2.79
C ILE A 144 -11.10 6.27 -1.58
N ILE A 145 -10.98 4.95 -1.75
CA ILE A 145 -10.63 4.02 -0.67
C ILE A 145 -9.29 4.39 -0.02
N THR A 146 -8.24 4.61 -0.81
CA THR A 146 -6.94 4.98 -0.24
C THR A 146 -6.94 6.41 0.31
N GLY A 147 -7.75 7.31 -0.24
CA GLY A 147 -7.98 8.64 0.36
C GLY A 147 -8.64 8.54 1.74
N LEU A 148 -9.61 7.64 1.91
CA LEU A 148 -10.25 7.37 3.20
C LEU A 148 -9.28 6.74 4.20
N LEU A 149 -8.39 5.84 3.75
CA LEU A 149 -7.32 5.29 4.61
C LEU A 149 -6.31 6.36 5.05
N ALA A 150 -6.07 7.39 4.24
CA ALA A 150 -5.25 8.53 4.66
C ALA A 150 -5.95 9.32 5.79
N VAL A 151 -7.25 9.60 5.62
CA VAL A 151 -8.06 10.28 6.63
C VAL A 151 -8.16 9.45 7.91
N SER A 152 -8.26 8.12 7.80
CA SER A 152 -8.38 7.25 8.97
C SER A 152 -7.16 7.33 9.89
N GLN A 153 -5.95 7.56 9.37
CA GLN A 153 -4.75 7.76 10.22
C GLN A 153 -4.93 8.95 11.15
N ILE A 154 -5.44 10.06 10.63
CA ILE A 154 -5.68 11.28 11.39
C ILE A 154 -6.82 11.07 12.39
N MET A 155 -7.89 10.41 11.96
CA MET A 155 -9.03 10.10 12.84
C MET A 155 -8.63 9.19 14.00
N LEU A 156 -7.78 8.19 13.78
CA LEU A 156 -7.27 7.31 14.84
C LEU A 156 -6.39 8.08 15.83
N GLY A 157 -5.51 8.97 15.36
CA GLY A 157 -4.73 9.85 16.24
C GLY A 157 -5.59 10.81 17.07
N LEU A 158 -6.67 11.36 16.48
CA LEU A 158 -7.62 12.20 17.21
C LEU A 158 -8.41 11.37 18.24
N ALA A 159 -8.88 10.19 17.86
CA ALA A 159 -9.58 9.27 18.76
C ALA A 159 -8.67 8.86 19.94
N ALA A 160 -7.38 8.59 19.68
CA ALA A 160 -6.41 8.28 20.72
C ALA A 160 -6.30 9.38 21.78
N ARG A 161 -6.28 10.67 21.38
CA ARG A 161 -6.27 11.79 22.35
C ARG A 161 -7.44 11.78 23.31
N HIS A 162 -8.59 11.27 22.88
CA HIS A 162 -9.81 11.24 23.70
C HIS A 162 -9.92 9.94 24.50
N LEU A 163 -9.49 8.82 23.93
CA LEU A 163 -9.66 7.48 24.52
C LEU A 163 -8.48 7.07 25.41
N MET A 164 -7.32 7.70 25.27
CA MET A 164 -6.09 7.40 26.02
C MET A 164 -5.58 8.64 26.76
N PRO A 165 -6.28 9.14 27.79
CA PRO A 165 -5.85 10.31 28.53
C PRO A 165 -4.46 10.09 29.15
N GLY A 166 -3.59 11.10 29.03
CA GLY A 166 -2.21 11.05 29.54
C GLY A 166 -1.18 10.42 28.58
N HIS A 167 -1.60 9.84 27.46
CA HIS A 167 -0.69 9.27 26.46
C HIS A 167 -0.42 10.26 25.32
N GLY A 168 0.84 10.28 24.88
CA GLY A 168 1.23 10.99 23.66
C GLY A 168 0.65 10.31 22.42
N VAL A 169 0.52 11.07 21.33
CA VAL A 169 0.18 10.51 20.01
C VAL A 169 1.35 10.78 19.08
N GLU A 170 1.82 9.73 18.41
CA GLU A 170 2.97 9.71 17.52
C GLU A 170 2.60 10.28 16.14
N TRP A 171 2.21 11.56 16.10
CA TRP A 171 1.70 12.24 14.90
C TRP A 171 2.61 12.13 13.68
N GLY A 172 3.93 12.02 13.87
CA GLY A 172 4.88 11.82 12.78
C GLY A 172 4.64 10.54 12.00
N ILE A 173 4.42 9.42 12.69
CA ILE A 173 4.15 8.12 12.05
C ILE A 173 2.79 8.13 11.36
N LEU A 174 1.76 8.69 12.02
CA LEU A 174 0.42 8.82 11.43
C LEU A 174 0.43 9.70 10.17
N ALA A 175 1.14 10.83 10.21
CA ALA A 175 1.29 11.72 9.06
C ALA A 175 2.03 11.04 7.90
N MET A 176 3.08 10.26 8.20
CA MET A 176 3.81 9.48 7.20
C MET A 176 2.89 8.45 6.52
N PHE A 177 2.14 7.64 7.28
CA PHE A 177 1.19 6.70 6.69
C PHE A 177 0.08 7.42 5.92
N ALA A 178 -0.45 8.52 6.45
CA ALA A 178 -1.45 9.32 5.75
C ALA A 178 -0.93 9.82 4.39
N ALA A 179 0.33 10.27 4.34
CA ALA A 179 0.97 10.72 3.11
C ALA A 179 1.13 9.59 2.10
N LEU A 180 1.52 8.37 2.53
CA LEU A 180 1.61 7.20 1.65
C LEU A 180 0.24 6.84 1.04
N TRP A 181 -0.80 6.79 1.88
CA TRP A 181 -2.17 6.52 1.44
C TRP A 181 -2.70 7.60 0.48
N LEU A 182 -2.42 8.86 0.79
CA LEU A 182 -2.79 9.99 -0.07
C LEU A 182 -2.03 9.95 -1.40
N ALA A 183 -0.73 9.65 -1.40
CA ALA A 183 0.05 9.49 -2.63
C ALA A 183 -0.54 8.38 -3.52
N ALA A 184 -0.90 7.23 -2.94
CA ALA A 184 -1.62 6.18 -3.66
C ALA A 184 -2.95 6.69 -4.23
N SER A 185 -3.72 7.45 -3.44
CA SER A 185 -4.98 8.07 -3.87
C SER A 185 -4.81 8.99 -5.07
N LEU A 186 -3.78 9.83 -5.08
CA LEU A 186 -3.45 10.75 -6.17
C LEU A 186 -3.07 10.01 -7.46
N CYS A 187 -2.31 8.93 -7.33
CA CYS A 187 -1.95 8.04 -8.44
C CYS A 187 -3.20 7.44 -9.09
N PHE A 188 -4.09 6.83 -8.30
CA PHE A 188 -5.36 6.29 -8.80
C PHE A 188 -6.31 7.37 -9.35
N ARG A 189 -6.33 8.57 -8.77
CA ARG A 189 -7.11 9.70 -9.27
C ARG A 189 -6.66 10.16 -10.65
N THR A 190 -5.35 10.18 -10.86
CA THR A 190 -4.74 10.53 -12.14
C THR A 190 -5.18 9.53 -13.22
N GLU A 191 -5.17 8.24 -12.90
CA GLU A 191 -5.67 7.19 -13.80
C GLU A 191 -7.17 7.30 -14.06
N ALA A 192 -7.98 7.54 -13.01
CA ALA A 192 -9.42 7.70 -13.16
C ALA A 192 -9.80 8.87 -14.08
N ARG A 193 -9.01 9.96 -14.08
CA ARG A 193 -9.18 11.09 -15.01
C ARG A 193 -8.80 10.73 -16.44
N ARG A 194 -7.73 9.93 -16.63
CA ARG A 194 -7.32 9.45 -17.96
C ARG A 194 -8.39 8.58 -18.63
N GLN A 195 -9.13 7.80 -17.85
CA GLN A 195 -10.21 6.93 -18.35
C GLN A 195 -11.52 7.67 -18.65
N ALA A 196 -11.64 8.94 -18.23
CA ALA A 196 -12.86 9.75 -18.39
C ALA A 196 -12.79 10.75 -19.57
N VAL A 197 -11.62 10.85 -20.21
CA VAL A 197 -11.36 11.65 -21.43
C VAL A 197 -11.38 10.71 -22.62
#